data_AF-A0A7M3V977-F1
#
_entry.id   AF-A0A7M3V977-F1
#
_cell.length_a   1.000
_cell.length_b   1.000
_cell.length_c   1.000
_cell.angle_alpha   90.00
_cell.angle_beta   90.00
_cell.angle_gamma   90.00
#
_symmetry.space_group_name_H-M   'P 1'
#
loop_
_entity.id
_entity.type
_entity.pdbx_description
1 polymer ?
#
loop_
_entity_poly.entity_id
_entity_poly.type
_entity_poly.pdbx_seq_one_letter_code
_entity_poly.pdbx_strand_id
1 'polypeptide(L)'
;MKYIIFIALFLTVSLFADDNLKKMSVKEKKKRFYSLVIPVVDKVYEQRYKLYEDVSEELNSSKKSVQIEELKQYYKVETDQELLMSLKPQPKSMAIAQAAMESAWGTSRFFNLGNNLFGMWSISSKENRIAANVKRDNNTTVWVKKYDSLEESVRGYYITLSKGKQYKKLRELNYNTDDVYEVIQGLDRYSERKEAYVDEIGSIIRYNKLTKYDRK
;
A
#
# COMPACT_ATOMS: atom_id res chain seq x y z
N MET A 1 -19.54 -3.68 4.82
CA MET A 1 -18.88 -3.30 3.54
C MET A 1 -17.52 -3.97 3.49
N LYS A 2 -17.40 -5.07 2.74
CA LYS A 2 -16.16 -5.87 2.63
C LYS A 2 -15.19 -5.13 1.69
N TYR A 3 -14.34 -4.26 2.25
CA TYR A 3 -13.19 -3.72 1.52
C TYR A 3 -12.06 -4.73 1.58
N ILE A 4 -12.16 -5.75 0.76
CA ILE A 4 -11.12 -6.75 0.60
C ILE A 4 -10.29 -6.26 -0.58
N ILE A 5 -9.08 -5.80 -0.30
CA ILE A 5 -8.07 -5.54 -1.32
C ILE A 5 -7.42 -6.88 -1.59
N PHE A 6 -8.03 -7.69 -2.45
CA PHE A 6 -7.30 -8.85 -2.94
C PHE A 6 -7.72 -9.30 -4.33
N ILE A 7 -6.72 -9.33 -5.21
CA ILE A 7 -6.64 -10.29 -6.31
C ILE A 7 -5.20 -10.83 -6.27
N ALA A 8 -4.89 -11.76 -5.37
CA ALA A 8 -3.75 -12.66 -5.63
C ALA A 8 -4.15 -14.11 -5.90
N LEU A 9 -5.41 -14.34 -6.28
CA LEU A 9 -5.79 -15.55 -7.00
C LEU A 9 -6.56 -15.16 -8.25
N PHE A 10 -6.23 -15.75 -9.40
CA PHE A 10 -6.82 -15.59 -10.74
C PHE A 10 -6.29 -14.47 -11.64
N LEU A 11 -4.97 -14.39 -11.82
CA LEU A 11 -4.39 -13.87 -13.06
C LEU A 11 -3.32 -14.82 -13.60
N THR A 12 -3.69 -16.07 -13.87
CA THR A 12 -2.87 -16.99 -14.67
C THR A 12 -3.08 -16.80 -16.18
N VAL A 13 -3.90 -15.86 -16.63
CA VAL A 13 -4.12 -15.62 -18.07
C VAL A 13 -3.86 -14.15 -18.41
N SER A 14 -2.72 -13.93 -19.07
CA SER A 14 -2.12 -12.65 -19.51
C SER A 14 -1.38 -11.83 -18.45
N LEU A 15 -0.35 -12.45 -17.88
CA LEU A 15 0.56 -11.90 -16.86
C LEU A 15 1.50 -10.78 -17.35
N PHE A 16 1.56 -10.47 -18.64
CA PHE A 16 2.51 -9.50 -19.18
C PHE A 16 1.83 -8.58 -20.20
N ALA A 17 2.11 -7.28 -20.08
CA ALA A 17 1.72 -6.29 -21.09
C ALA A 17 2.70 -6.27 -22.28
N ASP A 18 3.88 -6.89 -22.14
CA ASP A 18 5.00 -6.85 -23.08
C ASP A 18 5.71 -8.23 -23.10
N ASP A 19 5.93 -8.79 -24.29
CA ASP A 19 6.62 -10.07 -24.50
C ASP A 19 8.06 -10.06 -23.98
N ASN A 20 8.70 -8.90 -23.86
CA ASN A 20 10.02 -8.77 -23.26
C ASN A 20 9.99 -9.03 -21.75
N LEU A 21 8.91 -8.66 -21.04
CA LEU A 21 8.77 -8.93 -19.61
C LEU A 21 8.59 -10.43 -19.30
N LYS A 22 8.07 -11.18 -20.27
CA LYS A 22 7.90 -12.64 -20.18
C LYS A 22 9.25 -13.37 -20.14
N LYS A 23 10.27 -12.83 -20.83
CA LYS A 23 11.60 -13.44 -20.97
C LYS A 23 12.58 -13.10 -19.83
N MET A 24 12.25 -12.12 -18.99
CA MET A 24 13.12 -11.71 -17.88
C MET A 24 13.24 -12.81 -16.81
N SER A 25 14.47 -13.05 -16.37
CA SER A 25 14.75 -13.84 -15.17
C SER A 25 14.19 -13.17 -13.91
N VAL A 26 13.99 -13.95 -12.84
CA VAL A 26 13.55 -13.42 -11.53
C VAL A 26 14.50 -12.33 -11.02
N LYS A 27 15.80 -12.48 -11.24
CA LYS A 27 16.82 -11.51 -10.85
C LYS A 27 16.63 -10.17 -11.57
N GLU A 28 16.37 -10.20 -12.88
CA GLU A 28 16.13 -9.00 -13.68
C GLU A 28 14.82 -8.31 -13.29
N LYS A 29 13.75 -9.08 -13.05
CA LYS A 29 12.46 -8.54 -12.58
C LYS A 29 12.63 -7.79 -11.27
N LYS A 30 13.29 -8.41 -10.29
CA LYS A 30 13.60 -7.78 -8.99
C LYS A 30 14.44 -6.52 -9.15
N LYS A 31 15.49 -6.56 -9.97
CA LYS A 31 16.35 -5.38 -10.23
C LYS A 31 15.56 -4.21 -10.79
N ARG A 32 14.75 -4.44 -11.83
CA ARG A 32 13.88 -3.42 -12.44
C ARG A 32 12.83 -2.92 -11.45
N PHE A 33 12.19 -3.83 -10.71
CA PHE A 33 11.22 -3.46 -9.69
C PHE A 33 11.83 -2.51 -8.66
N TYR A 34 13.00 -2.86 -8.11
CA TYR A 34 13.69 -2.03 -7.12
C TYR A 34 14.05 -0.65 -7.67
N SER A 35 14.57 -0.55 -8.90
CA SER A 35 14.92 0.75 -9.49
C SER A 35 13.71 1.67 -9.72
N LEU A 36 12.52 1.09 -9.96
CA LEU A 36 11.30 1.86 -10.19
C LEU A 36 10.56 2.20 -8.89
N VAL A 37 10.54 1.28 -7.93
CA VAL A 37 9.62 1.36 -6.78
C VAL A 37 10.28 1.97 -5.55
N ILE A 38 11.55 1.68 -5.26
CA ILE A 38 12.20 2.17 -4.04
C ILE A 38 12.22 3.70 -3.99
N PRO A 39 12.70 4.43 -5.03
CA PRO A 39 12.77 5.89 -4.96
C PRO A 39 11.41 6.54 -4.73
N VAL A 40 10.36 5.93 -5.28
CA VAL A 40 8.98 6.41 -5.16
C VAL A 40 8.42 6.13 -3.76
N VAL A 41 8.67 4.93 -3.21
CA VAL A 41 8.28 4.59 -1.83
C VAL A 41 9.00 5.49 -0.84
N ASP A 42 10.30 5.70 -1.01
CA ASP A 42 11.10 6.61 -0.17
C ASP A 42 10.52 8.03 -0.21
N LYS A 43 10.33 8.59 -1.41
CA LYS A 43 9.79 9.95 -1.56
C LYS A 43 8.44 10.13 -0.86
N VAL A 44 7.49 9.22 -1.09
CA VAL A 44 6.15 9.33 -0.47
C VAL A 44 6.22 9.09 1.04
N TYR A 45 7.04 8.14 1.49
CA TYR A 45 7.23 7.89 2.91
C TYR A 45 7.78 9.13 3.62
N GLU A 46 8.83 9.76 3.09
CA GLU A 46 9.42 10.97 3.69
C GLU A 46 8.42 12.13 3.76
N GLN A 47 7.64 12.37 2.69
CA GLN A 47 6.59 13.38 2.70
C GLN A 47 5.54 13.14 3.81
N ARG A 48 5.14 11.88 4.00
CA ARG A 48 4.15 11.51 5.03
C ARG A 48 4.74 11.54 6.43
N TYR A 49 5.98 11.10 6.59
CA TYR A 49 6.68 11.11 7.86
C TYR A 49 6.90 12.55 8.33
N LYS A 50 7.28 13.46 7.42
CA LYS A 50 7.39 14.89 7.73
C LYS A 50 6.06 15.48 8.21
N LEU A 51 4.96 15.18 7.53
CA LEU A 51 3.62 15.60 7.99
C LEU A 51 3.28 15.04 9.38
N TYR A 52 3.64 13.78 9.65
CA TYR A 52 3.45 13.17 10.97
C TYR A 52 4.26 13.91 12.05
N GLU A 53 5.53 14.22 11.78
CA GLU A 53 6.39 14.98 12.71
C GLU A 53 5.84 16.38 12.96
N ASP A 54 5.49 17.13 11.91
CA ASP A 54 4.96 18.49 12.02
C ASP A 54 3.68 18.53 12.88
N VAL A 55 2.76 17.58 12.65
CA VAL A 55 1.53 17.46 13.44
C VAL A 55 1.80 17.00 14.87
N SER A 56 2.77 16.10 15.07
CA SER A 56 3.15 15.65 16.41
C SER A 56 3.75 16.79 17.25
N GLU A 57 4.59 17.63 16.63
CA GLU A 57 5.16 18.81 17.28
C GLU A 57 4.06 19.83 17.62
N GLU A 58 3.14 20.08 16.69
CA GLU A 58 2.03 21.00 16.91
C GLU A 58 1.12 20.55 18.06
N LEU A 59 0.76 19.27 18.11
CA LEU A 59 -0.11 18.70 19.16
C LEU A 59 0.52 18.73 20.56
N ASN A 60 1.85 18.68 20.64
CA ASN A 60 2.60 18.84 21.89
C ASN A 60 2.76 20.31 22.30
N SER A 61 2.44 21.24 21.40
CA SER A 61 2.44 22.68 21.70
C SER A 61 1.11 23.13 22.31
N SER A 62 1.09 24.30 22.94
CA SER A 62 -0.13 24.89 23.51
C SER A 62 -1.08 25.49 22.46
N LYS A 63 -0.76 25.40 21.16
CA LYS A 63 -1.56 25.98 20.06
C LYS A 63 -2.08 24.86 19.16
N LYS A 64 -3.37 24.52 19.31
CA LYS A 64 -4.08 23.67 18.36
C LYS A 64 -4.62 24.53 17.22
N SER A 65 -4.16 24.32 15.99
CA SER A 65 -4.65 25.07 14.82
C SER A 65 -5.92 24.44 14.22
N VAL A 66 -6.58 25.21 13.35
CA VAL A 66 -7.70 24.74 12.49
C VAL A 66 -7.26 23.55 11.62
N GLN A 67 -5.98 23.47 11.26
CA GLN A 67 -5.43 22.41 10.41
C GLN A 67 -5.51 21.03 11.06
N ILE A 68 -5.38 20.93 12.39
CA ILE A 68 -5.54 19.65 13.12
C ILE A 68 -6.96 19.12 13.00
N GLU A 69 -7.96 19.99 13.15
CA GLU A 69 -9.37 19.59 13.07
C GLU A 69 -9.76 19.19 11.63
N GLU A 70 -9.24 19.89 10.61
CA GLU A 70 -9.39 19.48 9.21
C GLU A 70 -8.76 18.10 8.94
N LEU A 71 -7.58 17.83 9.51
CA LEU A 71 -6.92 16.53 9.39
C LEU A 71 -7.73 15.41 10.07
N LYS A 72 -8.26 15.66 11.27
CA LYS A 72 -9.17 14.72 11.96
C LYS A 72 -10.39 14.38 11.12
N GLN A 73 -11.04 15.39 10.54
CA GLN A 73 -12.17 15.18 9.62
C GLN A 73 -11.75 14.39 8.38
N TYR A 74 -10.60 14.71 7.77
CA TYR A 74 -10.10 14.02 6.59
C TYR A 74 -9.81 12.53 6.86
N TYR A 75 -9.17 12.22 7.99
CA TYR A 75 -8.83 10.85 8.40
C TYR A 75 -9.98 10.12 9.12
N LYS A 76 -11.06 10.84 9.47
CA LYS A 76 -12.26 10.33 10.16
C LYS A 76 -11.92 9.75 11.53
N VAL A 77 -11.20 10.53 12.32
CA VAL A 77 -10.74 10.20 13.68
C VAL A 77 -11.10 11.34 14.63
N GLU A 78 -11.28 11.02 15.91
CA GLU A 78 -11.78 12.00 16.89
C GLU A 78 -10.66 12.51 17.82
N THR A 79 -9.67 11.66 18.10
CA THR A 79 -8.60 11.96 19.06
C THR A 79 -7.28 12.31 18.40
N ASP A 80 -6.47 13.12 19.08
CA ASP A 80 -5.11 13.48 18.64
C ASP A 80 -4.23 12.24 18.45
N GLN A 81 -4.36 11.24 19.32
CA GLN A 81 -3.64 9.97 19.21
C GLN A 81 -4.08 9.16 17.99
N GLU A 82 -5.39 9.05 17.72
CA GLU A 82 -5.87 8.36 16.50
C GLU A 82 -5.44 9.09 15.22
N LEU A 83 -5.32 10.42 15.26
CA LEU A 83 -4.75 11.20 14.17
C LEU A 83 -3.27 10.86 13.94
N LEU A 84 -2.45 10.84 14.99
CA LEU A 84 -1.04 10.46 14.90
C LEU A 84 -0.85 9.03 14.39
N MET A 85 -1.66 8.08 14.85
CA MET A 85 -1.68 6.71 14.32
C MET A 85 -2.03 6.67 12.81
N SER A 86 -2.91 7.56 12.36
CA SER A 86 -3.32 7.68 10.94
C SER A 86 -2.28 8.38 10.07
N LEU A 87 -1.50 9.29 10.65
CA LEU A 87 -0.45 10.01 9.95
C LEU A 87 0.85 9.23 9.86
N LYS A 88 1.25 8.47 10.91
CA LYS A 88 2.49 7.68 10.91
C LYS A 88 2.48 6.71 9.71
N PRO A 89 3.34 6.90 8.70
CA PRO A 89 3.36 6.02 7.55
C PRO A 89 3.78 4.61 7.96
N GLN A 90 3.25 3.61 7.28
CA GLN A 90 3.60 2.21 7.51
C GLN A 90 5.05 1.93 7.05
N PRO A 91 5.74 0.89 7.55
CA PRO A 91 7.14 0.66 7.25
C PRO A 91 7.39 0.51 5.75
N LYS A 92 8.50 1.06 5.26
CA LYS A 92 8.84 1.01 3.82
C LYS A 92 9.01 -0.42 3.33
N SER A 93 9.61 -1.28 4.14
CA SER A 93 9.80 -2.70 3.84
C SER A 93 8.47 -3.43 3.63
N MET A 94 7.43 -3.09 4.41
CA MET A 94 6.07 -3.60 4.22
C MET A 94 5.49 -3.14 2.88
N ALA A 95 5.54 -1.84 2.60
CA ALA A 95 5.04 -1.29 1.35
C ALA A 95 5.73 -1.91 0.12
N ILE A 96 7.06 -2.08 0.16
CA ILE A 96 7.85 -2.70 -0.90
C ILE A 96 7.48 -4.18 -1.06
N ALA A 97 7.30 -4.92 0.04
CA ALA A 97 6.92 -6.33 0.00
C ALA A 97 5.53 -6.55 -0.59
N GLN A 98 4.54 -5.76 -0.15
CA GLN A 98 3.19 -5.81 -0.72
C GLN A 98 3.21 -5.41 -2.19
N ALA A 99 3.87 -4.30 -2.55
CA ALA A 99 4.03 -3.92 -3.94
C ALA A 99 4.66 -5.03 -4.79
N ALA A 100 5.71 -5.71 -4.30
CA ALA A 100 6.35 -6.81 -5.01
C ALA A 100 5.38 -7.98 -5.23
N MET A 101 4.62 -8.34 -4.21
CA MET A 101 3.66 -9.44 -4.30
C MET A 101 2.48 -9.11 -5.22
N GLU A 102 1.82 -7.98 -4.99
CA GLU A 102 0.60 -7.56 -5.70
C GLU A 102 0.87 -7.21 -7.18
N SER A 103 2.07 -6.73 -7.51
CA SER A 103 2.45 -6.40 -8.89
C SER A 103 3.23 -7.50 -9.61
N ALA A 104 3.42 -8.67 -8.99
CA ALA A 104 4.29 -9.73 -9.48
C ALA A 104 5.70 -9.21 -9.82
N TRP A 105 6.33 -8.49 -8.89
CA TRP A 105 7.62 -7.81 -9.07
C TRP A 105 7.61 -6.81 -10.25
N GLY A 106 6.52 -6.03 -10.37
CA GLY A 106 6.39 -4.97 -11.37
C GLY A 106 6.17 -5.48 -12.80
N THR A 107 5.69 -6.71 -12.97
CA THR A 107 5.39 -7.26 -14.31
C THR A 107 3.91 -7.38 -14.61
N SER A 108 3.03 -7.20 -13.61
CA SER A 108 1.58 -7.30 -13.82
C SER A 108 1.08 -6.29 -14.86
N ARG A 109 0.00 -6.64 -15.56
CA ARG A 109 -0.65 -5.75 -16.55
C ARG A 109 -1.07 -4.42 -15.92
N PHE A 110 -1.62 -4.45 -14.70
CA PHE A 110 -2.09 -3.25 -14.02
C PHE A 110 -0.96 -2.35 -13.52
N PHE A 111 0.20 -2.92 -13.17
CA PHE A 111 1.39 -2.13 -12.94
C PHE A 111 1.82 -1.40 -14.22
N ASN A 112 1.98 -2.13 -15.32
CA ASN A 112 2.52 -1.55 -16.56
C ASN A 112 1.56 -0.58 -17.27
N LEU A 113 0.26 -0.86 -17.29
CA LEU A 113 -0.74 -0.03 -17.98
C LEU A 113 -1.44 0.98 -17.07
N GLY A 114 -1.43 0.73 -15.76
CA GLY A 114 -2.22 1.45 -14.78
C GLY A 114 -1.42 2.10 -13.66
N ASN A 115 -0.09 1.95 -13.64
CA ASN A 115 0.76 2.31 -12.51
C ASN A 115 0.26 1.76 -11.16
N ASN A 116 -0.55 0.70 -11.15
CA ASN A 116 -1.22 0.23 -9.95
C ASN A 116 -0.40 -0.87 -9.28
N LEU A 117 0.43 -0.46 -8.33
CA LEU A 117 1.37 -1.32 -7.59
C LEU A 117 0.69 -2.34 -6.68
N PHE A 118 -0.48 -1.99 -6.15
CA PHE A 118 -1.12 -2.71 -5.04
C PHE A 118 -2.46 -3.34 -5.45
N GLY A 119 -2.77 -3.39 -6.75
CA GLY A 119 -4.04 -3.93 -7.25
C GLY A 119 -5.28 -3.18 -6.74
N MET A 120 -5.15 -1.88 -6.44
CA MET A 120 -6.20 -1.08 -5.79
C MET A 120 -7.46 -1.02 -6.63
N TRP A 121 -8.61 -1.33 -6.02
CA TRP A 121 -9.91 -1.35 -6.67
C TRP A 121 -10.41 0.07 -6.91
N SER A 122 -11.04 0.28 -8.06
CA SER A 122 -11.79 1.49 -8.34
C SER A 122 -13.23 1.31 -7.89
N ILE A 123 -13.70 2.20 -7.01
CA ILE A 123 -15.05 2.16 -6.44
C ILE A 123 -15.99 3.17 -7.10
N SER A 124 -15.46 4.02 -7.98
CA SER A 124 -16.20 5.09 -8.65
C SER A 124 -15.93 5.05 -10.15
N SER A 125 -16.97 5.22 -10.96
CA SER A 125 -16.83 5.37 -12.41
C SER A 125 -16.17 6.67 -12.85
N LYS A 126 -15.98 7.62 -11.93
CA LYS A 126 -15.27 8.88 -12.19
C LYS A 126 -13.75 8.75 -12.08
N GLU A 127 -13.25 7.65 -11.50
CA GLU A 127 -11.81 7.40 -11.42
C GLU A 127 -11.28 6.84 -12.74
N ASN A 128 -10.07 7.23 -13.12
CA ASN A 128 -9.32 6.51 -14.14
C ASN A 128 -9.17 5.04 -13.71
N ARG A 129 -9.59 4.10 -14.57
CA ARG A 129 -9.67 2.69 -14.21
C ARG A 129 -9.52 1.76 -15.41
N ILE A 130 -9.04 0.56 -15.14
CA ILE A 130 -8.85 -0.52 -16.10
C ILE A 130 -9.73 -1.70 -15.67
N ALA A 131 -10.43 -2.32 -16.61
CA ALA A 131 -11.22 -3.51 -16.32
C ALA A 131 -10.30 -4.70 -16.04
N ALA A 132 -10.61 -5.50 -15.02
CA ALA A 132 -10.03 -6.82 -14.89
C ALA A 132 -10.63 -7.75 -15.94
N ASN A 133 -9.81 -8.67 -16.44
CA ASN A 133 -10.24 -9.68 -17.40
C ASN A 133 -11.15 -10.75 -16.75
N VAL A 134 -11.26 -10.72 -15.42
CA VAL A 134 -12.06 -11.66 -14.62
C VAL A 134 -13.27 -10.92 -14.07
N LYS A 135 -14.43 -11.58 -14.12
CA LYS A 135 -15.67 -11.12 -13.52
C LYS A 135 -15.87 -11.80 -12.16
N ARG A 136 -16.58 -11.14 -11.24
CA ARG A 136 -17.02 -11.77 -9.99
C ARG A 136 -18.08 -12.84 -10.24
N ASP A 137 -18.36 -13.65 -9.23
CA ASP A 137 -19.36 -14.73 -9.22
C ASP A 137 -20.74 -14.29 -9.74
N ASN A 138 -21.07 -13.00 -9.62
CA ASN A 138 -22.30 -12.39 -10.11
C ASN A 138 -22.15 -11.71 -11.49
N ASN A 139 -21.17 -12.10 -12.31
CA ASN A 139 -20.87 -11.53 -13.63
C ASN A 139 -20.54 -10.02 -13.62
N THR A 140 -20.18 -9.45 -12.46
CA THR A 140 -19.80 -8.04 -12.34
C THR A 140 -18.34 -7.84 -12.69
N THR A 141 -18.06 -6.88 -13.60
CA THR A 141 -16.70 -6.46 -13.95
C THR A 141 -16.01 -5.83 -12.75
N VAL A 142 -14.84 -6.35 -12.40
CA VAL A 142 -13.96 -5.71 -11.41
C VAL A 142 -13.17 -4.60 -12.10
N TRP A 143 -13.17 -3.41 -11.52
CA TRP A 143 -12.39 -2.28 -12.00
C TRP A 143 -11.25 -2.01 -11.03
N VAL A 144 -10.04 -1.84 -11.57
CA VAL A 144 -8.87 -1.43 -10.79
C VAL A 144 -8.48 -0.01 -11.17
N LYS A 145 -7.96 0.74 -10.20
CA LYS A 145 -7.51 2.12 -10.41
C LYS A 145 -6.38 2.17 -11.44
N LYS A 146 -6.37 3.23 -12.23
CA LYS A 146 -5.25 3.67 -13.07
C LYS A 146 -4.75 4.99 -12.50
N TYR A 147 -3.49 5.01 -12.12
CA TYR A 147 -2.81 6.18 -11.58
C TYR A 147 -1.97 6.86 -12.66
N ASP A 148 -1.82 8.17 -12.55
CA ASP A 148 -1.00 8.95 -13.48
C ASP A 148 0.49 8.68 -13.29
N SER A 149 0.89 8.22 -12.10
CA SER A 149 2.26 7.84 -11.77
C SER A 149 2.33 6.74 -10.71
N LEU A 150 3.50 6.11 -10.56
CA LEU A 150 3.77 5.20 -9.44
C LEU A 150 3.69 5.93 -8.08
N GLU A 151 4.06 7.21 -8.04
CA GLU A 151 3.97 8.04 -6.83
C GLU A 151 2.53 8.15 -6.34
N GLU A 152 1.59 8.40 -7.24
CA GLU A 152 0.17 8.46 -6.90
C GLU A 152 -0.38 7.10 -6.47
N SER A 153 0.13 5.99 -7.03
CA SER A 153 -0.23 4.66 -6.55
C SER A 153 0.25 4.40 -5.12
N VAL A 154 1.48 4.79 -4.78
CA VAL A 154 2.04 4.67 -3.42
C VAL A 154 1.29 5.58 -2.44
N ARG A 155 1.00 6.83 -2.85
CA ARG A 155 0.20 7.78 -2.07
C ARG A 155 -1.19 7.21 -1.77
N GLY A 156 -1.87 6.70 -2.79
CA GLY A 156 -3.19 6.08 -2.66
C GLY A 156 -3.20 4.86 -1.74
N TYR A 157 -2.16 4.03 -1.80
CA TYR A 157 -1.97 2.90 -0.89
C TYR A 157 -1.84 3.35 0.56
N TYR A 158 -0.93 4.28 0.88
CA TYR A 158 -0.77 4.77 2.25
C TYR A 158 -2.03 5.43 2.77
N ILE A 159 -2.72 6.26 1.96
CA ILE A 159 -3.99 6.89 2.35
C ILE A 159 -5.05 5.84 2.67
N THR A 160 -5.10 4.75 1.91
CA THR A 160 -6.08 3.68 2.16
C THR A 160 -5.85 3.01 3.50
N LEU A 161 -4.60 2.68 3.85
CA LEU A 161 -4.24 2.13 5.15
C LEU A 161 -4.48 3.12 6.29
N SER A 162 -4.26 4.40 6.02
CA SER A 162 -4.43 5.50 6.98
C SER A 162 -5.90 5.74 7.34
N LYS A 163 -6.83 5.57 6.38
CA LYS A 163 -8.26 5.91 6.54
C LYS A 163 -9.18 4.72 6.78
N GLY A 164 -8.79 3.53 6.32
CA GLY A 164 -9.66 2.35 6.40
C GLY A 164 -9.92 1.94 7.85
N LYS A 165 -11.19 1.84 8.24
CA LYS A 165 -11.58 1.38 9.59
C LYS A 165 -11.03 -0.02 9.88
N GLN A 166 -10.97 -0.87 8.86
CA GLN A 166 -10.44 -2.24 8.96
C GLN A 166 -8.93 -2.29 9.25
N TYR A 167 -8.20 -1.19 9.04
CA TYR A 167 -6.75 -1.11 9.28
C TYR A 167 -6.42 -0.43 10.60
N LYS A 168 -7.39 -0.23 11.50
CA LYS A 168 -7.14 0.38 12.82
C LYS A 168 -6.05 -0.38 13.59
N LYS A 169 -6.14 -1.72 13.64
CA LYS A 169 -5.14 -2.55 14.33
C LYS A 169 -3.73 -2.41 13.72
N LEU A 170 -3.63 -2.36 12.40
CA LEU A 170 -2.36 -2.10 11.70
C LEU A 170 -1.74 -0.77 12.13
N ARG A 171 -2.55 0.29 12.19
CA ARG A 171 -2.08 1.62 12.61
C ARG A 171 -1.66 1.67 14.07
N GLU A 172 -2.40 0.99 14.96
CA GLU A 172 -2.03 0.86 16.37
C GLU A 172 -0.71 0.12 16.54
N LEU A 173 -0.49 -0.98 15.82
CA LEU A 173 0.78 -1.70 15.86
C LEU A 173 1.92 -0.82 15.34
N ASN A 174 1.78 -0.23 14.16
CA ASN A 174 2.77 0.68 13.59
C ASN A 174 3.10 1.87 14.51
N TYR A 175 2.14 2.37 15.28
CA TYR A 175 2.38 3.46 16.22
C TYR A 175 3.21 3.02 17.43
N ASN A 176 3.00 1.81 17.93
CA ASN A 176 3.60 1.32 19.19
C ASN A 176 4.91 0.55 19.01
N THR A 177 5.26 0.14 17.80
CA THR A 177 6.48 -0.62 17.52
C THR A 177 7.06 -0.22 16.17
N ASP A 178 8.39 -0.32 16.07
CA ASP A 178 9.12 -0.15 14.81
C ASP A 178 9.53 -1.52 14.21
N ASP A 179 9.18 -2.65 14.86
CA ASP A 179 9.36 -3.98 14.29
C ASP A 179 8.29 -4.26 13.23
N VAL A 180 8.69 -4.26 11.95
CA VAL A 180 7.80 -4.57 10.84
C VAL A 180 7.12 -5.94 10.98
N TYR A 181 7.75 -6.94 11.62
CA TYR A 181 7.14 -8.27 11.78
C TYR A 181 5.96 -8.27 12.77
N GLU A 182 5.97 -7.36 13.73
CA GLU A 182 4.82 -7.08 14.59
C GLU A 182 3.77 -6.26 13.84
N VAL A 183 4.18 -5.24 13.07
CA VAL A 183 3.26 -4.39 12.30
C VAL A 183 2.43 -5.20 11.30
N ILE A 184 3.05 -6.11 10.54
CA ILE A 184 2.35 -6.88 9.51
C ILE A 184 1.27 -7.82 10.08
N GLN A 185 1.27 -8.12 11.38
CA GLN A 185 0.18 -8.87 12.02
C GLN A 185 -1.16 -8.14 11.92
N GLY A 186 -1.15 -6.81 11.73
CA GLY A 186 -2.34 -6.02 11.46
C GLY A 186 -2.89 -6.11 10.03
N LEU A 187 -2.29 -6.92 9.14
CA LEU A 187 -2.75 -7.12 7.75
C LEU A 187 -3.82 -8.20 7.60
N ASP A 188 -4.37 -8.74 8.69
CA ASP A 188 -5.41 -9.79 8.69
C ASP A 188 -6.65 -9.43 7.86
N ARG A 189 -6.97 -8.13 7.75
CA ARG A 189 -8.07 -7.59 6.93
C ARG A 189 -7.68 -7.10 5.55
N TYR A 190 -6.40 -7.15 5.20
CA TYR A 190 -5.94 -6.74 3.86
C TYR A 190 -6.38 -7.76 2.81
N SER A 191 -6.17 -9.06 3.08
CA SER A 191 -6.43 -10.16 2.16
C SER A 191 -7.42 -11.19 2.72
N GLU A 192 -8.19 -11.84 1.85
CA GLU A 192 -9.04 -12.98 2.21
C GLU A 192 -8.23 -14.18 2.72
N ARG A 193 -6.93 -14.24 2.36
CA ARG A 193 -5.98 -15.26 2.82
C ARG A 193 -5.55 -15.06 4.27
N LYS A 194 -5.88 -13.93 4.90
CA LYS A 194 -5.62 -13.61 6.31
C LYS A 194 -4.17 -13.91 6.72
N GLU A 195 -3.93 -14.80 7.67
CA GLU A 195 -2.61 -15.16 8.20
C GLU A 195 -1.63 -15.63 7.11
N ALA A 196 -2.09 -16.43 6.14
CA ALA A 196 -1.24 -16.89 5.05
C ALA A 196 -0.71 -15.73 4.17
N TYR A 197 -1.42 -14.60 4.14
CA TYR A 197 -0.92 -13.37 3.51
C TYR A 197 0.18 -12.72 4.34
N VAL A 198 -0.03 -12.63 5.66
CA VAL A 198 0.94 -12.07 6.61
C VAL A 198 2.27 -12.83 6.55
N ASP A 199 2.22 -14.16 6.53
CA ASP A 199 3.40 -15.03 6.43
C ASP A 199 4.18 -14.83 5.13
N GLU A 200 3.46 -14.65 4.02
CA GLU A 200 4.07 -14.42 2.71
C GLU A 200 4.77 -13.05 2.66
N ILE A 201 4.12 -12.01 3.17
CA ILE A 201 4.73 -10.68 3.32
C ILE A 201 5.97 -10.74 4.21
N GLY A 202 5.89 -11.37 5.38
CA GLY A 202 7.02 -11.55 6.29
C GLY A 202 8.18 -12.30 5.62
N SER A 203 7.87 -13.32 4.82
CA SER A 203 8.87 -14.09 4.07
C SER A 203 9.53 -13.26 2.96
N ILE A 204 8.77 -12.46 2.22
CA ILE A 204 9.32 -11.53 1.22
C ILE A 204 10.24 -10.51 1.88
N ILE A 205 9.84 -9.93 3.02
CA ILE A 205 10.67 -8.97 3.78
C ILE A 205 11.98 -9.63 4.22
N ARG A 206 11.92 -10.81 4.85
CA ARG A 206 13.10 -11.56 5.33
C ARG A 206 14.04 -11.94 4.19
N TYR A 207 13.53 -12.66 3.19
CA TYR A 207 14.35 -13.23 2.10
C TYR A 207 15.08 -12.13 1.32
N ASN A 208 14.41 -11.01 1.07
CA ASN A 208 14.97 -9.91 0.29
C ASN A 208 15.65 -8.83 1.16
N LYS A 209 15.75 -9.05 2.48
CA LYS A 209 16.37 -8.12 3.45
C LYS A 209 15.81 -6.70 3.34
N LEU A 210 14.48 -6.57 3.22
CA LEU A 210 13.83 -5.28 2.94
C LEU A 210 13.86 -4.32 4.13
N THR A 211 14.07 -4.80 5.35
CA THR A 211 14.22 -3.97 6.56
C THR A 211 15.37 -2.98 6.47
N LYS A 212 16.35 -3.20 5.58
CA LYS A 212 17.39 -2.21 5.28
C LYS A 212 16.84 -0.87 4.75
N TYR A 213 15.63 -0.88 4.19
CA TYR A 213 14.95 0.33 3.72
C TYR A 213 14.18 1.05 4.82
N ASP A 214 13.89 0.40 5.96
CA ASP A 214 13.20 1.06 7.09
C ASP A 214 14.12 1.97 7.88
N ARG A 215 15.43 1.72 7.80
CA ARG A 215 16.44 2.52 8.47
C ARG A 215 16.64 3.82 7.68
N LYS A 216 16.53 4.96 8.37
CA LYS A 216 17.17 6.22 7.94
C LYS A 216 18.64 6.15 8.29
#